data_AF-A0A1I4KUY9-F1
#
_entry.id   AF-A0A1I4KUY9-F1
#
_cell.length_a   1.000
_cell.length_b   1.000
_cell.length_c   1.000
_cell.angle_alpha   90.00
_cell.angle_beta   90.00
_cell.angle_gamma   90.00
#
_symmetry.space_group_name_H-M   'P 1'
#
loop_
_entity.id
_entity.type
_entity.pdbx_description
1 polymer ?
#
loop_
_entity_poly.entity_id
_entity_poly.type
_entity_poly.pdbx_seq_one_letter_code
_entity_poly.pdbx_strand_id
1 'polypeptide(L)'
;YEAEKELQGLIYRKNEFHNVIYEIIRKFIVSRYKSFIYHLKDKKIERTTNKLENAFQKTMPKSRKRTFKTIRGVLKRIYRRDLIWNENRKLNQVHQQSF
;
A
#
# COMPACT_ATOMS: atom_id res chain seq x y z
N TYR A 1 23.83 3.82 -5.74
CA TYR A 1 24.66 3.83 -6.97
C TYR A 1 23.87 3.47 -8.21
N GLU A 2 23.21 2.30 -8.30
CA GLU A 2 22.41 1.93 -9.48
C GLU A 2 21.11 2.74 -9.63
N ALA A 3 20.32 2.86 -8.56
CA ALA A 3 19.07 3.66 -8.57
C ALA A 3 19.28 5.16 -8.85
N GLU A 4 20.44 5.71 -8.48
CA GLU A 4 20.78 7.11 -8.80
C GLU A 4 21.14 7.26 -10.28
N LYS A 5 21.85 6.29 -10.87
CA LYS A 5 22.11 6.25 -12.32
C LYS A 5 20.80 6.17 -13.11
N GLU A 6 19.88 5.31 -12.69
CA GLU A 6 18.54 5.20 -13.29
C GLU A 6 17.78 6.52 -13.23
N LEU A 7 17.75 7.19 -12.08
CA LEU A 7 17.09 8.48 -11.92
C LEU A 7 17.70 9.55 -12.82
N GLN A 8 19.04 9.62 -12.89
CA GLN A 8 19.73 10.55 -13.78
C GLN A 8 19.39 10.24 -15.24
N GLY A 9 19.40 8.96 -15.64
CA GLY A 9 18.99 8.54 -16.97
C GLY A 9 17.53 8.91 -17.30
N LEU A 10 16.64 8.91 -16.31
CA LEU A 10 15.26 9.36 -16.47
C LEU A 10 15.16 10.88 -16.69
N ILE A 11 16.00 11.67 -16.00
CA ILE A 11 16.08 13.13 -16.15
C ILE A 11 16.64 13.50 -17.52
N TYR A 12 17.68 12.81 -17.99
CA TYR A 12 18.29 13.07 -19.30
C TYR A 12 17.37 12.71 -20.47
N ARG A 13 16.47 11.73 -20.29
CA ARG A 13 15.47 11.33 -21.30
C ARG A 13 14.23 12.24 -21.34
N LYS A 14 14.33 13.48 -20.87
CA LYS A 14 13.24 14.48 -20.88
C LYS A 14 12.51 14.56 -22.22
N ASN A 15 13.27 14.55 -23.31
CA ASN A 15 12.74 14.75 -24.67
C ASN A 15 12.00 13.52 -25.22
N GLU A 16 12.09 12.36 -24.56
CA GLU A 16 11.37 11.14 -24.94
C GLU A 16 9.94 11.11 -24.37
N PHE A 17 9.63 11.99 -23.42
CA PHE A 17 8.32 12.05 -22.78
C PHE A 17 7.55 13.30 -23.21
N HIS A 18 6.22 13.17 -23.29
CA HIS A 18 5.36 14.34 -23.40
C HIS A 18 5.58 15.28 -22.19
N ASN A 19 5.56 16.59 -22.40
CA ASN A 19 5.97 17.58 -21.40
C ASN A 19 5.18 17.46 -20.08
N VAL A 20 3.88 17.15 -20.17
CA VAL A 20 3.00 16.90 -19.01
C VAL A 20 3.44 15.67 -18.21
N ILE A 21 3.85 14.60 -18.89
CA ILE A 21 4.32 13.37 -18.23
C ILE A 21 5.65 13.65 -17.53
N TYR A 22 6.54 14.38 -18.18
CA TYR A 22 7.82 14.77 -17.58
C TYR A 22 7.65 15.68 -16.35
N GLU A 23 6.73 16.64 -16.39
CA GLU A 23 6.33 17.47 -15.24
C GLU A 23 5.91 16.61 -14.03
N ILE A 24 5.07 15.60 -14.27
CA ILE A 24 4.61 14.67 -13.22
C ILE A 24 5.80 13.87 -12.66
N ILE A 25 6.62 13.28 -13.52
CA ILE A 25 7.80 12.52 -13.11
C ILE A 25 8.74 13.39 -12.26
N ARG A 26 9.02 14.62 -12.71
CA ARG A 26 9.90 15.55 -12.00
C ARG A 26 9.33 15.94 -10.63
N LYS A 27 8.04 16.32 -10.56
CA LYS A 27 7.39 16.74 -9.31
C LYS A 27 7.22 15.60 -8.31
N PHE A 28 6.89 14.39 -8.76
CA PHE A 28 6.55 13.29 -7.85
C PHE A 28 7.73 12.37 -7.56
N ILE A 29 8.52 12.02 -8.58
CA ILE A 29 9.60 11.02 -8.45
C ILE A 29 10.90 11.71 -8.07
N VAL A 30 11.36 12.66 -8.88
CA VAL A 30 12.67 13.32 -8.68
C VAL A 30 12.70 14.10 -7.36
N SER A 31 11.67 14.92 -7.09
CA SER A 31 11.59 15.71 -5.86
C SER A 31 11.62 14.87 -4.58
N ARG A 32 11.01 13.68 -4.60
CA ARG A 32 10.86 12.81 -3.42
C ARG A 32 11.82 11.62 -3.40
N TYR A 33 12.71 11.52 -4.36
CA TYR A 33 13.60 10.38 -4.54
C TYR A 33 14.39 10.02 -3.28
N LYS A 34 14.97 11.02 -2.61
CA LYS A 34 15.72 10.82 -1.35
C LYS A 34 14.88 10.13 -0.28
N SER A 35 13.60 10.47 -0.17
CA SER A 35 12.68 9.87 0.79
C SER A 35 12.39 8.41 0.45
N PHE A 36 12.28 8.05 -0.84
CA PHE A 36 12.05 6.66 -1.25
C PHE A 36 13.23 5.75 -0.89
N ILE A 37 14.47 6.22 -1.06
CA ILE A 37 15.67 5.42 -0.78
C ILE A 37 16.19 5.53 0.65
N TYR A 38 15.56 6.35 1.50
CA TYR A 38 16.10 6.66 2.83
C TYR A 38 16.24 5.43 3.72
N HIS A 39 15.29 4.49 3.64
CA HIS A 39 15.32 3.20 4.31
C HIS A 39 16.48 2.29 3.88
N LEU A 40 17.11 2.53 2.71
CA LEU A 40 18.30 1.79 2.28
C LEU A 40 19.57 2.29 2.99
N LYS A 41 19.57 3.54 3.46
CA LYS A 41 20.69 4.15 4.18
C LYS A 41 20.62 3.89 5.68
N ASP A 42 19.43 3.91 6.26
CA ASP A 42 19.22 3.68 7.69
C ASP A 42 18.33 2.44 7.93
N LYS A 43 18.93 1.38 8.48
CA LYS A 43 18.23 0.12 8.81
C LYS A 43 17.20 0.28 9.94
N LYS A 44 17.25 1.36 10.74
CA LYS A 44 16.22 1.66 11.74
C LYS A 44 14.92 2.15 11.11
N ILE A 45 14.97 2.60 9.87
CA ILE A 45 13.81 3.10 9.13
C ILE A 45 13.23 1.97 8.31
N GLU A 46 12.05 1.50 8.71
CA GLU A 46 11.36 0.47 7.96
C GLU A 46 10.96 0.98 6.56
N ARG A 47 11.16 0.14 5.53
CA ARG A 47 10.81 0.43 4.13
C ARG A 47 9.36 0.88 3.94
N THR A 48 8.47 0.44 4.83
CA THR A 48 7.07 0.83 4.90
C THR A 48 6.67 0.86 6.37
N THR A 49 5.94 1.90 6.77
CA THR A 49 5.36 2.00 8.12
C THR A 49 4.23 0.99 8.35
N ASN A 50 3.80 0.25 7.33
CA ASN A 50 2.69 -0.68 7.40
C ASN A 50 3.00 -2.01 6.67
N LYS A 51 3.74 -2.89 7.35
CA LYS A 51 4.08 -4.23 6.87
C LYS A 51 2.85 -5.05 6.46
N LEU A 52 1.75 -4.92 7.20
CA LEU A 52 0.50 -5.64 6.93
C LEU A 52 -0.11 -5.23 5.59
N GLU A 53 -0.19 -3.94 5.27
CA GLU A 53 -0.74 -3.50 3.99
C GLU A 53 0.09 -3.92 2.79
N ASN A 54 1.42 -3.96 2.95
CA ASN A 54 2.31 -4.47 1.92
C ASN A 54 2.07 -5.97 1.68
N ALA A 55 1.90 -6.76 2.75
CA ALA A 55 1.59 -8.19 2.64
C ALA A 55 0.25 -8.46 1.96
N PHE A 56 -0.77 -7.63 2.21
CA PHE A 56 -2.09 -7.78 1.57
C PHE A 56 -2.23 -7.07 0.21
N GLN A 57 -1.19 -6.34 -0.24
CA GLN A 57 -1.21 -5.45 -1.42
C GLN A 57 -2.47 -4.56 -1.52
N LYS A 58 -3.05 -4.19 -0.37
CA LYS A 58 -4.30 -3.43 -0.29
C LYS A 58 -4.08 -2.16 0.51
N THR A 59 -4.41 -1.03 -0.10
CA THR A 59 -4.44 0.27 0.58
C THR A 59 -5.77 0.40 1.34
N MET A 60 -5.72 0.34 2.66
CA MET A 60 -6.90 0.58 3.48
C MET A 60 -7.11 2.08 3.73
N PRO A 61 -8.35 2.52 4.02
CA PRO A 61 -8.57 3.87 4.52
C PRO A 61 -7.82 4.09 5.83
N LYS A 62 -7.29 5.31 6.06
CA LYS A 62 -6.51 5.67 7.25
C LYS A 62 -7.24 5.35 8.57
N SER A 63 -8.55 5.54 8.60
CA SER A 63 -9.42 5.18 9.75
C SER A 63 -9.33 3.69 10.09
N ARG A 64 -9.36 2.82 9.07
CA ARG A 64 -9.20 1.37 9.22
C ARG A 64 -7.78 1.03 9.64
N LYS A 65 -6.75 1.63 9.03
CA LYS A 65 -5.33 1.41 9.40
C LYS A 65 -5.06 1.62 10.89
N ARG A 66 -5.66 2.65 11.50
CA ARG A 66 -5.51 2.93 12.95
C ARG A 66 -5.90 1.75 13.82
N THR A 67 -6.89 0.97 13.40
CA THR A 67 -7.35 -0.21 14.16
C THR A 67 -6.36 -1.37 14.15
N PHE A 68 -5.43 -1.42 13.19
CA PHE A 68 -4.43 -2.50 13.10
C PHE A 68 -3.09 -2.19 13.79
N LYS A 69 -2.96 -1.00 14.40
CA LYS A 69 -1.70 -0.62 15.08
C LYS A 69 -1.39 -1.50 16.29
N THR A 70 -2.39 -2.18 16.85
CA THR A 70 -2.24 -3.06 18.01
C THR A 70 -2.67 -4.48 17.67
N ILE A 71 -2.02 -5.48 18.29
CA ILE A 71 -2.36 -6.90 18.12
C ILE A 71 -3.85 -7.15 18.41
N ARG A 72 -4.37 -6.55 19.48
CA ARG A 72 -5.79 -6.64 19.86
C ARG A 72 -6.73 -6.13 18.77
N GLY A 73 -6.36 -5.04 18.10
CA GLY A 73 -7.17 -4.47 17.03
C GLY A 73 -7.16 -5.32 15.76
N VAL A 74 -6.03 -5.94 15.43
CA VAL A 74 -5.92 -6.94 14.35
C VAL A 74 -6.83 -8.13 14.64
N LEU A 75 -6.72 -8.74 15.83
CA LEU A 75 -7.53 -9.89 16.25
C LEU A 75 -9.03 -9.59 16.24
N LYS A 76 -9.43 -8.42 16.76
CA LYS A 76 -10.84 -7.98 16.76
C LYS A 76 -11.43 -7.91 15.35
N ARG A 77 -10.63 -7.52 14.35
CA ARG A 77 -11.11 -7.49 12.96
C ARG A 77 -11.21 -8.88 12.35
N ILE A 78 -10.26 -9.77 12.61
CA ILE A 78 -10.32 -11.16 12.14
C ILE A 78 -11.60 -11.80 12.67
N TYR A 79 -11.83 -11.69 13.99
CA TYR A 79 -13.04 -12.20 14.63
C TYR A 79 -14.33 -11.62 14.02
N ARG A 80 -14.42 -10.31 13.82
CA ARG A 80 -15.60 -9.70 13.16
C ARG A 80 -15.81 -10.18 11.72
N ARG A 81 -14.72 -10.41 10.97
CA ARG A 81 -14.81 -10.92 9.60
C ARG A 81 -15.31 -12.35 9.57
N ASP A 82 -14.87 -13.16 10.53
CA ASP A 82 -15.35 -14.53 10.71
C ASP A 82 -16.84 -14.58 11.03
N LEU A 83 -17.31 -13.74 11.97
CA LEU A 83 -18.74 -13.62 12.29
C LEU A 83 -19.60 -13.25 11.06
N ILE A 84 -19.21 -12.20 10.33
CA ILE A 84 -19.93 -11.76 9.12
C ILE A 84 -19.96 -12.87 8.06
N TRP A 85 -18.85 -13.59 7.91
CA TRP A 85 -18.77 -14.69 6.95
C TRP A 85 -19.71 -15.83 7.33
N ASN A 86 -19.75 -16.20 8.61
CA ASN A 86 -20.67 -17.21 9.12
C ASN A 86 -22.14 -16.78 8.98
N GLU A 87 -22.48 -15.53 9.25
CA GLU A 87 -23.82 -14.97 9.04
C GLU A 87 -24.25 -15.04 7.58
N ASN A 88 -23.40 -14.58 6.66
CA ASN A 88 -23.67 -14.65 5.22
C ASN A 88 -23.84 -16.09 4.73
N ARG A 89 -23.08 -17.03 5.30
CA ARG A 89 -23.18 -18.45 4.93
C ARG A 89 -24.53 -19.05 5.34
N LYS A 90 -25.03 -18.68 6.53
CA LYS A 90 -26.37 -19.07 7.00
C LYS A 90 -27.47 -18.47 6.13
N LEU A 91 -27.37 -17.19 5.80
CA LEU A 91 -28.35 -16.51 4.92
C LEU A 91 -28.40 -17.16 3.53
N ASN A 92 -27.25 -17.51 2.97
CA ASN A 92 -27.20 -18.20 1.67
C ASN A 92 -27.82 -19.61 1.72
N GLN A 93 -27.66 -20.34 2.82
CA GLN A 93 -28.33 -21.64 3.01
C GLN A 93 -29.86 -21.50 3.11
N VAL A 94 -30.34 -20.50 3.85
CA VAL A 94 -31.79 -20.22 3.97
C VAL A 94 -32.37 -19.83 2.60
N HIS A 95 -31.67 -18.97 1.85
CA HIS A 95 -32.08 -18.60 0.50
C HIS A 95 -32.09 -19.77 -0.48
N GLN A 96 -31.22 -20.78 -0.33
CA GLN A 96 -31.22 -21.98 -1.18
C GLN A 96 -32.34 -22.97 -0.81
N GLN A 97 -32.86 -22.95 0.41
CA GLN A 97 -33.95 -23.83 0.88
C GLN A 97 -35.36 -23.25 0.65
N SER A 98 -35.44 -21.99 0.24
CA SER A 98 -36.70 -21.26 0.00
C SER A 98 -37.11 -21.19 -1.48
N PHE A 99 -36.42 -21.94 -2.34
CA PHE A 99 -36.79 -22.19 -3.74
C PHE A 99 -37.25 -23.64 -3.91
#